data_AF-A0A523W472-F1
#
_entry.id   AF-A0A523W472-F1
#
_cell.length_a   1.000
_cell.length_b   1.000
_cell.length_c   1.000
_cell.angle_alpha   90.00
_cell.angle_beta   90.00
_cell.angle_gamma   90.00
#
_symmetry.space_group_name_H-M   'P 1'
#
loop_
_entity.id
_entity.type
_entity.pdbx_description
1 polymer ?
#
loop_
_entity_poly.entity_id
_entity_poly.type
_entity_poly.pdbx_seq_one_letter_code
_entity_poly.pdbx_strand_id
1 'polypeptide(L)'
;MNDKDVQDSTNSKKGIKIAEKKWSFCPVCGKKIPEINKLKFCISCGVNLQYIREHKQLHPKKVLNPYIIPTLSPQSYLHPIKIGPKKILDEEILNTKDHELWGTMHSIGIPLGTFLLMNFITAGLIFIIVFFSFNLEILYDLISNPYFLIFILFFELIFILVPVLYVGKYLQRPTLKNRLGLLGFTRKGFNRVGLIKEILIGLGFAIAGVMIVFGITFLTAILLESIFGSETIRDVSGATSDVDILISSSDILSLVLLSLIMILIIGTSEEILFRGFMQKGLTRSLGKWGGILITAFIFAMIHVLGVFLYVLESPLYLLISFLLSFFPYFAISLLLGLIYYWRKENLIAVIITHGVYNALTIILAFFFYNIF
;
A
#
# COMPACT_ATOMS: atom_id res chain seq x y z
N MET A 1 64.28 -47.39 -60.81
CA MET A 1 64.55 -46.58 -59.61
C MET A 1 63.36 -46.80 -58.68
N ASN A 2 63.59 -47.60 -57.65
CA ASN A 2 62.78 -48.00 -56.49
C ASN A 2 61.25 -48.07 -56.54
N ASP A 3 60.75 -49.32 -56.49
CA ASP A 3 60.21 -50.02 -55.31
C ASP A 3 58.86 -49.62 -54.66
N LYS A 4 58.08 -50.70 -54.39
CA LYS A 4 56.96 -50.89 -53.43
C LYS A 4 55.54 -50.49 -53.90
N ASP A 5 54.48 -51.27 -53.69
CA ASP A 5 54.26 -52.63 -53.16
C ASP A 5 52.76 -52.97 -53.35
N VAL A 6 52.48 -54.26 -53.61
CA VAL A 6 51.31 -55.06 -53.15
C VAL A 6 49.90 -54.64 -53.65
N GLN A 7 49.41 -55.25 -54.74
CA GLN A 7 48.54 -56.46 -54.82
C GLN A 7 47.05 -56.20 -54.50
N ASP A 8 46.15 -56.34 -55.48
CA ASP A 8 45.43 -57.58 -55.86
C ASP A 8 44.11 -57.69 -55.05
N SER A 9 42.94 -58.14 -55.51
CA SER A 9 42.52 -58.87 -56.69
C SER A 9 41.00 -58.63 -56.91
N THR A 10 40.64 -58.50 -58.17
CA THR A 10 39.52 -59.14 -58.89
C THR A 10 38.19 -59.52 -58.19
N ASN A 11 37.11 -58.98 -58.78
CA ASN A 11 35.87 -59.64 -59.21
C ASN A 11 35.13 -60.63 -58.28
N SER A 12 33.88 -60.30 -57.92
CA SER A 12 32.73 -60.98 -58.54
C SER A 12 31.43 -60.18 -58.37
N LYS A 13 30.74 -59.92 -59.49
CA LYS A 13 29.38 -59.37 -59.49
C LYS A 13 28.39 -60.48 -59.12
N LYS A 14 27.87 -60.44 -57.89
CA LYS A 14 26.59 -61.05 -57.51
C LYS A 14 25.62 -59.94 -57.16
N GLY A 15 24.43 -59.98 -57.75
CA GLY A 15 23.38 -58.97 -57.57
C GLY A 15 23.06 -58.74 -56.09
N ILE A 16 23.27 -57.52 -55.61
CA ILE A 16 22.89 -57.07 -54.28
C ILE A 16 21.52 -56.41 -54.40
N LYS A 17 20.50 -57.11 -53.90
CA LYS A 17 19.21 -56.52 -53.51
C LYS A 17 19.53 -55.30 -52.65
N ILE A 18 19.15 -54.10 -53.11
CA ILE A 18 19.27 -52.87 -52.32
C ILE A 18 18.39 -53.07 -51.08
N ALA A 19 19.03 -53.36 -49.95
CA ALA A 19 18.36 -53.43 -48.66
C ALA A 19 17.75 -52.04 -48.39
N GLU A 20 16.42 -51.98 -48.33
CA GLU A 20 15.71 -50.76 -47.96
C GLU A 20 16.21 -50.28 -46.59
N LYS A 21 16.90 -49.16 -46.58
CA LYS A 21 17.41 -48.52 -45.36
C LYS A 21 16.19 -48.10 -44.52
N LYS A 22 15.79 -48.92 -43.54
CA LYS A 22 14.73 -48.60 -42.59
C LYS A 22 15.16 -47.36 -41.80
N TRP A 23 14.39 -46.29 -41.90
CA TRP A 23 14.64 -45.10 -41.08
C TRP A 23 14.31 -45.39 -39.61
N SER A 24 15.29 -45.23 -38.73
CA SER A 24 15.07 -45.28 -37.28
C SER A 24 14.37 -44.02 -36.76
N PHE A 25 14.44 -42.91 -37.49
CA PHE A 25 13.87 -41.61 -37.12
C PHE A 25 13.15 -40.95 -38.30
N CYS A 26 12.10 -40.17 -38.02
CA CYS A 26 11.38 -39.43 -39.03
C CYS A 26 12.23 -38.28 -39.59
N PRO A 27 12.43 -38.17 -40.91
CA PRO A 27 13.26 -37.12 -41.52
C PRO A 27 12.65 -35.71 -41.41
N VAL A 28 11.38 -35.60 -40.99
CA VAL A 28 10.68 -34.31 -40.85
C VAL A 28 10.62 -33.83 -39.41
N CYS A 29 10.30 -34.71 -38.45
CA CYS A 29 10.11 -34.32 -37.05
C CYS A 29 11.16 -34.87 -36.08
N GLY A 30 12.11 -35.69 -36.57
CA GLY A 30 13.20 -36.23 -35.76
C GLY A 30 12.79 -37.29 -34.72
N LYS A 31 11.49 -37.64 -34.59
CA LYS A 31 11.06 -38.66 -33.62
C LYS A 31 11.35 -40.08 -34.12
N LYS A 32 11.64 -40.98 -33.17
CA LYS A 32 11.91 -42.40 -33.43
C LYS A 32 10.69 -43.06 -34.07
N ILE A 33 10.91 -43.79 -35.16
CA ILE A 33 9.85 -44.53 -35.86
C ILE A 33 9.76 -45.93 -35.23
N PRO A 34 8.56 -46.40 -34.82
CA PRO A 34 8.40 -47.76 -34.32
C PRO A 34 8.68 -48.78 -35.44
N GLU A 35 9.34 -49.90 -35.10
CA GLU A 35 9.74 -50.94 -36.06
C GLU A 35 8.56 -51.83 -36.47
N ILE A 36 7.56 -51.22 -37.11
CA ILE A 36 6.37 -51.91 -37.61
C ILE A 36 6.49 -52.05 -39.13
N ASN A 37 6.21 -53.25 -39.64
CA ASN A 37 6.20 -53.50 -41.08
C ASN A 37 5.05 -52.71 -41.75
N LYS A 38 5.35 -51.98 -42.84
CA LYS A 38 4.41 -51.17 -43.66
C LYS A 38 3.86 -49.89 -43.00
N LEU A 39 4.67 -49.19 -42.22
CA LEU A 39 4.29 -47.86 -41.72
C LEU A 39 4.24 -46.82 -42.85
N LYS A 40 3.04 -46.39 -43.24
CA LYS A 40 2.83 -45.39 -44.30
C LYS A 40 3.03 -43.95 -43.83
N PHE A 41 2.67 -43.65 -42.58
CA PHE A 41 2.71 -42.29 -42.02
C PHE A 41 3.48 -42.25 -40.70
N CYS A 42 4.16 -41.13 -40.42
CA CYS A 42 4.75 -40.90 -39.11
C CYS A 42 3.65 -40.69 -38.07
N ILE A 43 3.68 -41.49 -36.99
CA ILE A 43 2.73 -41.39 -35.88
C ILE A 43 2.79 -40.05 -35.12
N SER A 44 3.88 -39.29 -35.27
CA SER A 44 4.11 -38.06 -34.49
C SER A 44 3.80 -36.77 -35.25
N CYS A 45 4.10 -36.71 -36.55
CA CYS A 45 3.84 -35.51 -37.37
C CYS A 45 2.92 -35.74 -38.55
N GLY A 46 2.46 -36.98 -38.77
CA GLY A 46 1.53 -37.33 -39.84
C GLY A 46 2.12 -37.34 -41.25
N VAL A 47 3.43 -37.13 -41.43
CA VAL A 47 4.04 -37.14 -42.77
C VAL A 47 3.99 -38.52 -43.42
N ASN A 48 3.70 -38.57 -44.73
CA ASN A 48 3.69 -39.81 -45.50
C ASN A 48 5.13 -40.30 -45.74
N LEU A 49 5.59 -41.23 -44.92
CA LEU A 49 6.92 -41.83 -45.00
C LEU A 49 7.08 -42.72 -46.22
N GLN A 50 5.99 -43.34 -46.70
CA GLN A 50 6.01 -44.17 -47.91
C GLN A 50 6.27 -43.31 -49.15
N TYR A 51 5.58 -42.17 -49.28
CA TYR A 51 5.79 -41.24 -50.39
C TYR A 51 7.23 -40.71 -50.44
N ILE A 52 7.78 -40.30 -49.29
CA ILE A 52 9.17 -39.81 -49.25
C ILE A 52 10.16 -40.93 -49.59
N ARG A 53 9.88 -42.19 -49.20
CA ARG A 53 10.71 -43.34 -49.56
C ARG A 53 10.70 -43.60 -51.07
N GLU A 54 9.54 -43.49 -51.71
CA GLU A 54 9.34 -43.76 -53.14
C GLU A 54 9.84 -42.60 -54.02
N HIS A 55 9.58 -41.35 -53.63
CA HIS A 55 9.81 -40.17 -54.48
C HIS A 55 11.05 -39.35 -54.07
N LYS A 56 11.68 -39.66 -52.93
CA LYS A 56 12.84 -38.95 -52.35
C LYS A 56 12.65 -37.42 -52.22
N GLN A 57 11.41 -36.96 -52.17
CA GLN A 57 11.05 -35.55 -52.04
C GLN A 57 10.05 -35.36 -50.90
N LEU A 58 10.10 -34.19 -50.27
CA LEU A 58 9.11 -33.77 -49.27
C LEU A 58 7.86 -33.28 -49.99
N HIS A 59 6.72 -33.92 -49.74
CA HIS A 59 5.45 -33.50 -50.32
C HIS A 59 5.08 -32.09 -49.83
N PRO A 60 4.64 -31.16 -50.69
CA PRO A 60 4.15 -29.85 -50.26
C PRO A 60 3.00 -30.02 -49.26
N LYS A 61 3.16 -29.37 -48.09
CA LYS A 61 2.32 -29.43 -46.88
C LYS A 61 0.83 -29.31 -47.22
N LYS A 62 0.08 -30.39 -47.44
CA LYS A 62 -1.41 -30.36 -47.38
C LYS A 62 -2.16 -31.69 -47.43
N VAL A 63 -1.62 -32.78 -46.88
CA VAL A 63 -2.46 -33.95 -46.58
C VAL A 63 -2.17 -34.43 -45.16
N LEU A 64 -2.88 -33.84 -44.19
CA LEU A 64 -3.07 -34.48 -42.89
C LEU A 64 -3.81 -35.80 -43.13
N ASN A 65 -3.36 -36.87 -42.48
CA ASN A 65 -4.01 -38.18 -42.48
C ASN A 65 -5.52 -38.00 -42.16
N PRO A 66 -6.45 -38.52 -43.00
CA PRO A 66 -7.89 -38.39 -42.76
C PRO A 66 -8.39 -39.13 -41.51
N TYR A 67 -7.59 -40.03 -40.93
CA TYR A 67 -7.86 -40.69 -39.65
C TYR A 67 -7.24 -39.97 -38.45
N ILE A 68 -6.46 -38.91 -38.67
CA ILE A 68 -6.23 -37.91 -37.63
C ILE A 68 -7.50 -37.07 -37.67
N ILE A 69 -8.48 -37.41 -36.83
CA ILE A 69 -9.32 -36.37 -36.23
C ILE A 69 -8.28 -35.36 -35.76
N PRO A 70 -8.22 -34.13 -36.32
CA PRO A 70 -7.43 -33.12 -35.67
C PRO A 70 -7.98 -33.17 -34.26
N THR A 71 -7.16 -33.53 -33.28
CA THR A 71 -7.45 -32.98 -31.98
C THR A 71 -7.55 -31.49 -32.31
N LEU A 72 -8.78 -30.98 -32.36
CA LEU A 72 -9.07 -29.79 -31.60
C LEU A 72 -8.64 -30.16 -30.16
N SER A 73 -7.32 -30.28 -29.93
CA SER A 73 -6.72 -29.43 -28.94
C SER A 73 -7.28 -28.09 -29.38
N PRO A 74 -8.16 -27.47 -28.59
CA PRO A 74 -8.28 -26.05 -28.74
C PRO A 74 -6.83 -25.60 -28.83
N GLN A 75 -6.42 -24.99 -29.93
CA GLN A 75 -5.56 -23.85 -29.76
C GLN A 75 -6.46 -22.88 -28.97
N SER A 76 -6.65 -23.18 -27.67
CA SER A 76 -6.39 -22.22 -26.66
C SER A 76 -5.05 -21.68 -27.11
N TYR A 77 -5.11 -20.56 -27.82
CA TYR A 77 -4.46 -19.38 -27.33
C TYR A 77 -4.56 -19.48 -25.81
N LEU A 78 -3.60 -20.21 -25.22
CA LEU A 78 -3.11 -19.90 -23.92
C LEU A 78 -2.50 -18.52 -24.21
N HIS A 79 -3.38 -17.51 -24.26
CA HIS A 79 -3.02 -16.23 -23.73
C HIS A 79 -2.27 -16.61 -22.47
N PRO A 80 -0.99 -16.22 -22.32
CA PRO A 80 -0.34 -16.37 -21.04
C PRO A 80 -1.39 -15.86 -20.07
N ILE A 81 -1.96 -16.77 -19.26
CA ILE A 81 -2.85 -16.36 -18.20
C ILE A 81 -1.88 -15.48 -17.44
N LYS A 82 -2.02 -14.16 -17.58
CA LYS A 82 -1.43 -13.25 -16.64
C LYS A 82 -2.07 -13.75 -15.36
N ILE A 83 -1.32 -14.57 -14.62
CA ILE A 83 -1.63 -14.87 -13.25
C ILE A 83 -1.42 -13.51 -12.61
N GLY A 84 -2.43 -12.65 -12.76
CA GLY A 84 -2.54 -11.44 -12.00
C GLY A 84 -2.49 -11.87 -10.54
N PRO A 85 -2.04 -10.97 -9.65
CA PRO A 85 -2.00 -11.28 -8.23
C PRO A 85 -3.34 -11.90 -7.83
N LYS A 86 -3.29 -13.07 -7.15
CA LYS A 86 -4.47 -13.82 -6.73
C LYS A 86 -5.39 -12.84 -6.00
N LYS A 87 -6.52 -12.50 -6.63
CA LYS A 87 -7.47 -11.54 -6.05
C LYS A 87 -8.04 -12.13 -4.77
N ILE A 88 -8.15 -11.31 -3.74
CA ILE A 88 -8.63 -11.68 -2.42
C ILE A 88 -10.14 -11.97 -2.52
N LEU A 89 -10.53 -13.15 -2.05
CA LEU A 89 -11.93 -13.57 -1.95
C LEU A 89 -12.62 -12.85 -0.78
N ASP A 90 -13.93 -12.66 -0.88
CA ASP A 90 -14.70 -11.92 0.13
C ASP A 90 -14.63 -12.53 1.55
N GLU A 91 -14.38 -13.84 1.63
CA GLU A 91 -14.21 -14.63 2.84
C GLU A 91 -12.82 -14.46 3.47
N GLU A 92 -11.80 -14.18 2.66
CA GLU A 92 -10.39 -14.03 3.06
C GLU A 92 -10.05 -12.61 3.53
N ILE A 93 -10.94 -11.62 3.32
CA ILE A 93 -10.69 -10.18 3.60
C ILE A 93 -10.24 -9.90 5.04
N LEU A 94 -10.69 -10.68 6.02
CA LEU A 94 -10.32 -10.50 7.42
C LEU A 94 -9.02 -11.23 7.80
N ASN A 95 -8.54 -12.15 6.96
CA ASN A 95 -7.37 -13.00 7.20
C ASN A 95 -6.32 -12.78 6.10
N THR A 96 -5.88 -11.54 5.93
CA THR A 96 -4.88 -11.16 4.92
C THR A 96 -3.45 -11.22 5.43
N LYS A 97 -3.17 -11.98 6.50
CA LYS A 97 -1.82 -12.08 7.07
C LYS A 97 -0.86 -12.81 6.13
N ASP A 98 -1.36 -13.84 5.46
CA ASP A 98 -0.59 -14.69 4.56
C ASP A 98 -0.64 -14.19 3.10
N HIS A 99 -1.28 -13.04 2.87
CA HIS A 99 -1.38 -12.44 1.55
C HIS A 99 -0.35 -11.33 1.37
N GLU A 100 0.40 -11.39 0.27
CA GLU A 100 1.17 -10.25 -0.22
C GLU A 100 0.19 -9.16 -0.71
N LEU A 101 0.19 -8.01 -0.04
CA LEU A 101 -0.67 -6.86 -0.37
C LEU A 101 0.04 -5.91 -1.34
N TRP A 102 0.30 -4.67 -0.94
CA TRP A 102 1.10 -3.71 -1.68
C TRP A 102 2.48 -3.58 -1.04
N GLY A 103 3.51 -3.40 -1.87
CA GLY A 103 4.89 -3.27 -1.41
C GLY A 103 5.20 -1.92 -0.74
N THR A 104 6.36 -1.83 -0.11
CA THR A 104 6.86 -0.67 0.65
C THR A 104 6.68 0.67 -0.07
N MET A 105 7.02 0.75 -1.36
CA MET A 105 6.90 1.98 -2.14
C MET A 105 5.46 2.51 -2.20
N HIS A 106 4.48 1.62 -2.33
CA HIS A 106 3.08 2.03 -2.35
C HIS A 106 2.58 2.34 -0.95
N SER A 107 3.01 1.58 0.06
CA SER A 107 2.65 1.82 1.46
C SER A 107 3.06 3.22 1.93
N ILE A 108 4.17 3.75 1.44
CA ILE A 108 4.67 5.09 1.78
C ILE A 108 4.17 6.14 0.78
N GLY A 109 4.35 5.87 -0.52
CA GLY A 109 4.11 6.85 -1.58
C GLY A 109 2.65 7.26 -1.73
N ILE A 110 1.69 6.34 -1.54
CA ILE A 110 0.26 6.68 -1.65
C ILE A 110 -0.18 7.59 -0.50
N PRO A 111 0.08 7.27 0.79
CA PRO A 111 -0.24 8.19 1.88
C PRO A 111 0.44 9.55 1.77
N LEU A 112 1.74 9.60 1.47
CA LEU A 112 2.44 10.88 1.31
C LEU A 112 1.90 11.68 0.13
N GLY A 113 1.64 11.03 -1.00
CA GLY A 113 1.00 11.67 -2.15
C GLY A 113 -0.41 12.17 -1.83
N THR A 114 -1.16 11.44 -1.00
CA THR A 114 -2.49 11.85 -0.55
C THR A 114 -2.42 13.05 0.39
N PHE A 115 -1.45 13.06 1.31
CA PHE A 115 -1.17 14.20 2.19
C PHE A 115 -0.79 15.46 1.40
N LEU A 116 0.11 15.33 0.41
CA LEU A 116 0.49 16.45 -0.46
C LEU A 116 -0.70 16.94 -1.29
N LEU A 117 -1.52 16.04 -1.81
CA LEU A 117 -2.73 16.39 -2.56
C LEU A 117 -3.75 17.14 -1.70
N MET A 118 -3.96 16.70 -0.46
CA MET A 118 -4.82 17.41 0.50
C MET A 118 -4.33 18.84 0.71
N ASN A 119 -3.05 19.00 1.06
CA ASN A 119 -2.45 20.32 1.27
C ASN A 119 -2.50 21.21 0.03
N PHE A 120 -2.28 20.64 -1.16
CA PHE A 120 -2.37 21.38 -2.42
C PHE A 120 -3.79 21.91 -2.67
N ILE A 121 -4.82 21.10 -2.42
CA ILE A 121 -6.22 21.51 -2.55
C ILE A 121 -6.54 22.62 -1.54
N THR A 122 -6.14 22.44 -0.28
CA THR A 122 -6.33 23.44 0.78
C THR A 122 -5.67 24.78 0.44
N ALA A 123 -4.38 24.76 0.10
CA ALA A 123 -3.63 25.95 -0.27
C ALA A 123 -4.18 26.60 -1.54
N GLY A 124 -4.59 25.80 -2.53
CA GLY A 124 -5.23 26.27 -3.75
C GLY A 124 -6.54 27.01 -3.48
N LEU A 125 -7.39 26.50 -2.58
CA LEU A 125 -8.62 27.19 -2.17
C LEU A 125 -8.31 28.53 -1.50
N ILE A 126 -7.40 28.55 -0.52
CA ILE A 126 -7.03 29.78 0.20
C ILE A 126 -6.46 30.81 -0.79
N PHE A 127 -5.57 30.38 -1.69
CA PHE A 127 -5.01 31.22 -2.73
C PHE A 127 -6.09 31.82 -3.63
N ILE A 128 -7.05 31.03 -4.09
CA ILE A 128 -8.17 31.51 -4.93
C ILE A 128 -8.96 32.59 -4.18
N ILE A 129 -9.32 32.35 -2.91
CA ILE A 129 -10.10 33.32 -2.12
C ILE A 129 -9.34 34.65 -1.98
N VAL A 130 -8.06 34.59 -1.59
CA VAL A 130 -7.22 35.78 -1.41
C VAL A 130 -6.96 36.50 -2.74
N PHE A 131 -6.74 35.75 -3.83
CA PHE A 131 -6.49 36.33 -5.14
C PHE A 131 -7.70 37.12 -5.66
N PHE A 132 -8.92 36.58 -5.51
CA PHE A 132 -10.14 37.25 -5.98
C PHE A 132 -10.63 38.35 -5.03
N SER A 133 -10.20 38.35 -3.77
CA SER A 133 -10.59 39.38 -2.82
C SER A 133 -9.76 40.66 -2.93
N PHE A 134 -8.60 40.61 -3.60
CA PHE A 134 -7.64 41.72 -3.72
C PHE A 134 -7.23 42.34 -2.37
N ASN A 135 -7.38 41.60 -1.26
CA ASN A 135 -7.00 42.04 0.08
C ASN A 135 -6.26 40.91 0.81
N LEU A 136 -5.02 41.18 1.20
CA LEU A 136 -4.16 40.23 1.93
C LEU A 136 -4.57 40.06 3.40
N GLU A 137 -5.29 41.01 3.99
CA GLU A 137 -5.79 40.92 5.37
C GLU A 137 -6.81 39.78 5.52
N ILE A 138 -7.53 39.44 4.44
CA ILE A 138 -8.47 38.32 4.41
C ILE A 138 -7.79 36.99 4.72
N LEU A 139 -6.49 36.85 4.44
CA LEU A 139 -5.76 35.65 4.83
C LEU A 139 -5.75 35.47 6.35
N TYR A 140 -5.49 36.55 7.10
CA TYR A 140 -5.51 36.53 8.55
C TYR A 140 -6.92 36.28 9.07
N ASP A 141 -7.93 36.97 8.51
CA ASP A 141 -9.33 36.77 8.90
C ASP A 141 -9.79 35.31 8.71
N LEU A 142 -9.36 34.67 7.62
CA LEU A 142 -9.67 33.26 7.34
C LEU A 142 -8.98 32.32 8.32
N ILE A 143 -7.68 32.48 8.54
CA ILE A 143 -6.89 31.59 9.40
C ILE A 143 -7.28 31.78 10.88
N SER A 144 -7.72 32.97 11.28
CA SER A 144 -8.22 33.23 12.63
C SER A 144 -9.69 32.86 12.82
N ASN A 145 -10.42 32.50 11.76
CA ASN A 145 -11.83 32.13 11.88
C ASN A 145 -11.98 30.62 12.15
N PRO A 146 -12.46 30.21 13.34
CA PRO A 146 -12.54 28.81 13.71
C PRO A 146 -13.51 28.01 12.82
N TYR A 147 -14.56 28.63 12.29
CA TYR A 147 -15.50 27.98 11.38
C TYR A 147 -14.89 27.70 10.00
N PHE A 148 -14.03 28.61 9.52
CA PHE A 148 -13.29 28.38 8.28
C PHE A 148 -12.28 27.25 8.45
N LEU A 149 -11.55 27.22 9.57
CA LEU A 149 -10.64 26.12 9.88
C LEU A 149 -11.39 24.78 9.97
N ILE A 150 -12.54 24.73 10.65
CA ILE A 150 -13.43 23.55 10.68
C ILE A 150 -13.85 23.12 9.27
N PHE A 151 -14.17 24.06 8.39
CA PHE A 151 -14.52 23.76 7.00
C PHE A 151 -13.34 23.14 6.24
N ILE A 152 -12.13 23.67 6.40
CA ILE A 152 -10.91 23.13 5.75
C ILE A 152 -10.62 21.68 6.18
N LEU A 153 -10.90 21.33 7.44
CA LEU A 153 -10.70 19.96 7.94
C LEU A 153 -11.50 18.89 7.16
N PHE A 154 -12.58 19.25 6.45
CA PHE A 154 -13.30 18.30 5.59
C PHE A 154 -12.46 17.80 4.40
N PHE A 155 -11.42 18.51 3.99
CA PHE A 155 -10.54 18.07 2.92
C PHE A 155 -9.74 16.81 3.27
N GLU A 156 -9.61 16.47 4.55
CA GLU A 156 -9.03 15.20 4.97
C GLU A 156 -9.85 13.97 4.60
N LEU A 157 -11.12 14.11 4.17
CA LEU A 157 -11.89 12.98 3.64
C LEU A 157 -11.20 12.32 2.43
N ILE A 158 -10.26 13.00 1.78
CA ILE A 158 -9.40 12.42 0.75
C ILE A 158 -8.53 11.26 1.26
N PHE A 159 -8.19 11.25 2.56
CA PHE A 159 -7.46 10.16 3.24
C PHE A 159 -8.30 8.88 3.34
N ILE A 160 -9.62 8.98 3.20
CA ILE A 160 -10.49 7.81 3.02
C ILE A 160 -10.59 7.46 1.53
N LEU A 161 -10.87 8.46 0.69
CA LEU A 161 -11.17 8.27 -0.72
C LEU A 161 -10.04 7.54 -1.46
N VAL A 162 -8.80 8.02 -1.35
CA VAL A 162 -7.66 7.49 -2.10
C VAL A 162 -7.35 6.02 -1.75
N PRO A 163 -7.14 5.63 -0.47
CA PRO A 163 -6.87 4.23 -0.16
C PRO A 163 -8.06 3.32 -0.48
N VAL A 164 -9.31 3.77 -0.25
CA VAL A 164 -10.51 3.00 -0.61
C VAL A 164 -10.53 2.71 -2.11
N LEU A 165 -10.23 3.69 -2.96
CA LEU A 165 -10.15 3.51 -4.41
C LEU A 165 -8.99 2.60 -4.81
N TYR A 166 -7.82 2.79 -4.21
CA TYR A 166 -6.61 2.04 -4.53
C TYR A 166 -6.75 0.54 -4.24
N VAL A 167 -7.27 0.16 -3.07
CA VAL A 167 -7.30 -1.25 -2.64
C VAL A 167 -8.24 -2.12 -3.46
N GLY A 168 -9.13 -1.53 -4.26
CA GLY A 168 -10.05 -2.27 -5.14
C GLY A 168 -9.36 -3.18 -6.14
N LYS A 169 -8.13 -2.88 -6.54
CA LYS A 169 -7.37 -3.72 -7.49
C LYS A 169 -7.00 -5.11 -6.92
N TYR A 170 -6.99 -5.25 -5.60
CA TYR A 170 -6.67 -6.51 -4.91
C TYR A 170 -7.89 -7.39 -4.64
N LEU A 171 -9.10 -6.86 -4.78
CA LEU A 171 -10.33 -7.57 -4.43
C LEU A 171 -10.95 -8.24 -5.64
N GLN A 172 -11.51 -9.45 -5.46
CA GLN A 172 -12.31 -10.10 -6.49
C GLN A 172 -13.58 -9.29 -6.76
N ARG A 173 -14.26 -8.85 -5.70
CA ARG A 173 -15.45 -7.99 -5.74
C ARG A 173 -15.19 -6.69 -4.99
N PRO A 174 -14.79 -5.61 -5.70
CA PRO A 174 -14.35 -4.37 -5.07
C PRO A 174 -15.53 -3.48 -4.65
N THR A 175 -16.47 -4.02 -3.87
CA THR A 175 -17.55 -3.24 -3.24
C THR A 175 -16.99 -2.31 -2.15
N LEU A 176 -17.70 -1.23 -1.82
CA LEU A 176 -17.27 -0.31 -0.75
C LEU A 176 -17.04 -1.06 0.58
N LYS A 177 -17.94 -1.98 0.92
CA LYS A 177 -17.84 -2.82 2.13
C LYS A 177 -16.58 -3.68 2.14
N ASN A 178 -16.20 -4.26 1.01
CA ASN A 178 -15.00 -5.10 0.91
C ASN A 178 -13.71 -4.25 0.91
N ARG A 179 -13.73 -3.07 0.29
CA ARG A 179 -12.60 -2.11 0.32
C ARG A 179 -12.32 -1.63 1.75
N LEU A 180 -13.35 -1.15 2.45
CA LEU A 180 -13.26 -0.75 3.86
C LEU A 180 -12.88 -1.94 4.75
N GLY A 181 -13.42 -3.12 4.47
CA GLY A 181 -13.05 -4.35 5.17
C GLY A 181 -11.57 -4.70 5.06
N LEU A 182 -10.99 -4.58 3.86
CA LEU A 182 -9.56 -4.83 3.64
C LEU A 182 -8.68 -3.82 4.38
N LEU A 183 -9.11 -2.57 4.47
CA LEU A 183 -8.44 -1.52 5.25
C LEU A 183 -8.62 -1.70 6.78
N GLY A 184 -9.49 -2.60 7.22
CA GLY A 184 -9.75 -2.86 8.64
C GLY A 184 -10.91 -2.07 9.23
N PHE A 185 -11.59 -1.24 8.43
CA PHE A 185 -12.81 -0.54 8.83
C PHE A 185 -14.04 -1.41 8.60
N THR A 186 -14.32 -2.29 9.56
CA THR A 186 -15.41 -3.28 9.43
C THR A 186 -15.98 -3.71 10.76
N ARG A 187 -17.29 -3.99 10.75
CA ARG A 187 -18.02 -4.63 11.86
C ARG A 187 -18.15 -6.15 11.67
N LYS A 188 -17.66 -6.71 10.56
CA LYS A 188 -17.70 -8.17 10.32
C LYS A 188 -16.91 -8.87 11.44
N GLY A 189 -17.47 -9.93 12.01
CA GLY A 189 -16.85 -10.70 13.09
C GLY A 189 -17.22 -10.23 14.51
N PHE A 190 -17.93 -9.11 14.65
CA PHE A 190 -18.40 -8.62 15.95
C PHE A 190 -19.89 -8.85 16.16
N ASN A 191 -20.26 -9.34 17.35
CA ASN A 191 -21.60 -9.20 17.88
C ASN A 191 -21.75 -7.83 18.58
N ARG A 192 -22.96 -7.46 19.02
CA ARG A 192 -23.22 -6.16 19.68
C ARG A 192 -22.30 -5.91 20.89
N VAL A 193 -22.11 -6.95 21.72
CA VAL A 193 -21.25 -6.87 22.92
C VAL A 193 -19.79 -6.67 22.56
N GLY A 194 -19.29 -7.38 21.53
CA GLY A 194 -17.93 -7.23 21.03
C GLY A 194 -17.66 -5.84 20.48
N LEU A 195 -18.64 -5.25 19.78
CA LEU A 195 -18.53 -3.88 19.30
C LEU A 195 -18.46 -2.87 20.45
N ILE A 196 -19.32 -3.00 21.46
CA ILE A 196 -19.27 -2.16 22.68
C ILE A 196 -17.91 -2.31 23.36
N LYS A 197 -17.37 -3.52 23.42
CA LYS A 197 -16.03 -3.76 23.97
C LYS A 197 -14.94 -3.02 23.19
N GLU A 198 -14.96 -3.03 21.85
CA GLU A 198 -14.01 -2.22 21.05
C GLU A 198 -14.13 -0.72 21.35
N ILE A 199 -15.35 -0.22 21.52
CA ILE A 199 -15.60 1.19 21.85
C ILE A 199 -15.02 1.54 23.22
N LEU A 200 -15.31 0.74 24.24
CA LEU A 200 -14.80 0.96 25.60
C LEU A 200 -13.26 0.87 25.66
N ILE A 201 -12.68 -0.05 24.89
CA ILE A 201 -11.22 -0.15 24.76
C ILE A 201 -10.67 1.13 24.12
N GLY A 202 -11.28 1.60 23.03
CA GLY A 202 -10.88 2.85 22.40
C GLY A 202 -10.94 4.04 23.35
N LEU A 203 -12.02 4.18 24.12
CA LEU A 203 -12.18 5.24 25.13
C LEU A 203 -11.11 5.16 26.22
N GLY A 204 -10.84 3.96 26.75
CA GLY A 204 -9.80 3.76 27.76
C GLY A 204 -8.41 4.12 27.23
N PHE A 205 -8.10 3.72 26.00
CA PHE A 205 -6.82 4.08 25.37
C PHE A 205 -6.73 5.55 24.96
N ALA A 206 -7.84 6.24 24.72
CA ALA A 206 -7.83 7.68 24.48
C ALA A 206 -7.30 8.43 25.71
N ILE A 207 -7.79 8.08 26.91
CA ILE A 207 -7.32 8.64 28.18
C ILE A 207 -5.85 8.29 28.41
N ALA A 208 -5.46 7.03 28.18
CA ALA A 208 -4.06 6.62 28.27
C ALA A 208 -3.18 7.38 27.28
N GLY A 209 -3.68 7.64 26.07
CA GLY A 209 -3.01 8.43 25.04
C GLY A 209 -2.74 9.86 25.51
N VAL A 210 -3.73 10.53 26.11
CA VAL A 210 -3.55 11.86 26.71
C VAL A 210 -2.45 11.82 27.78
N MET A 211 -2.49 10.87 28.70
CA MET A 211 -1.50 10.75 29.78
C MET A 211 -0.09 10.46 29.24
N ILE A 212 0.04 9.59 28.25
CA ILE A 212 1.33 9.26 27.60
C ILE A 212 1.88 10.50 26.91
N VAL A 213 1.07 11.18 26.11
CA VAL A 213 1.51 12.37 25.36
C VAL A 213 1.90 13.49 26.31
N PHE A 214 1.09 13.76 27.34
CA PHE A 214 1.42 14.76 28.35
C PHE A 214 2.73 14.41 29.08
N GLY A 215 2.90 13.16 29.50
CA GLY A 215 4.11 12.69 30.15
C GLY A 215 5.37 12.79 29.27
N ILE A 216 5.26 12.44 27.99
CA ILE A 216 6.36 12.59 27.03
C ILE A 216 6.67 14.06 26.78
N THR A 217 5.65 14.91 26.62
CA THR A 217 5.82 16.37 26.44
C THR A 217 6.57 16.96 27.64
N PHE A 218 6.14 16.64 28.86
CA PHE A 218 6.77 17.10 30.09
C PHE A 218 8.21 16.59 30.23
N LEU A 219 8.45 15.32 29.94
CA LEU A 219 9.80 14.74 29.98
C LEU A 219 10.73 15.41 28.96
N THR A 220 10.26 15.60 27.73
CA THR A 220 11.03 16.27 26.67
C THR A 220 11.33 17.72 27.06
N ALA A 221 10.36 18.45 27.63
CA ALA A 221 10.57 19.81 28.12
C ALA A 221 11.66 19.86 29.20
N ILE A 222 11.59 19.03 30.24
CA ILE A 222 12.61 18.97 31.31
C ILE A 222 14.00 18.67 30.74
N LEU A 223 14.10 17.69 29.84
CA LEU A 223 15.39 17.32 29.25
C LEU A 223 15.98 18.48 28.44
N LEU A 224 15.16 19.18 27.67
CA LEU A 224 15.60 20.33 26.87
C LEU A 224 15.94 21.53 27.76
N GLU A 225 15.17 21.82 28.81
CA GLU A 225 15.47 22.86 29.79
C GLU A 225 16.80 22.61 30.49
N SER A 226 17.09 21.36 30.84
CA SER A 226 18.36 20.96 31.45
C SER A 226 19.56 21.16 30.53
N ILE A 227 19.36 21.18 29.20
CA ILE A 227 20.44 21.29 28.21
C ILE A 227 20.61 22.73 27.73
N PHE A 228 19.50 23.43 27.47
CA PHE A 228 19.46 24.72 26.78
C PHE A 228 19.06 25.90 27.70
N GLY A 229 18.68 25.63 28.96
CA GLY A 229 18.21 26.62 29.91
C GLY A 229 16.71 26.91 29.79
N SER A 230 16.07 27.25 30.91
CA SER A 230 14.62 27.49 30.99
C SER A 230 14.18 28.74 30.21
N GLU A 231 15.02 29.77 30.11
CA GLU A 231 14.73 30.98 29.33
C GLU A 231 14.54 30.64 27.84
N THR A 232 15.51 29.93 27.25
CA THR A 232 15.46 29.49 25.84
C THR A 232 14.21 28.65 25.55
N ILE A 233 13.87 27.70 26.43
CA ILE A 233 12.70 26.84 26.22
C ILE A 233 11.40 27.61 26.35
N ARG A 234 11.32 28.56 27.29
CA ARG A 234 10.15 29.42 27.44
C ARG A 234 9.95 30.32 26.22
N ASP A 235 11.02 30.85 25.65
CA ASP A 235 10.98 31.70 24.47
C ASP A 235 10.51 30.90 23.24
N VAL A 236 10.97 29.65 23.08
CA VAL A 236 10.54 28.76 22.00
C VAL A 236 9.10 28.28 22.20
N SER A 237 8.71 27.90 23.42
CA SER A 237 7.37 27.38 23.71
C SER A 237 6.28 28.47 23.66
N GLY A 238 6.67 29.74 23.81
CA GLY A 238 5.78 30.88 23.62
C GLY A 238 5.48 31.21 22.16
N ALA A 239 6.22 30.64 21.20
CA ALA A 239 5.90 30.71 19.78
C ALA A 239 4.71 29.76 19.52
N THR A 240 3.51 30.34 19.46
CA THR A 240 2.22 29.67 19.35
C THR A 240 2.20 28.57 18.28
N SER A 241 1.74 27.38 18.67
CA SER A 241 1.39 26.31 17.72
C SER A 241 0.10 26.65 16.96
N ASP A 242 -0.13 26.06 15.78
CA ASP A 242 -1.37 26.24 15.00
C ASP A 242 -2.64 25.93 15.82
N VAL A 243 -2.51 25.02 16.78
CA VAL A 243 -3.58 24.63 17.72
C VAL A 243 -3.88 25.75 18.72
N ASP A 244 -2.89 26.55 19.12
CA ASP A 244 -3.08 27.65 20.07
C ASP A 244 -3.84 28.82 19.44
N ILE A 245 -3.60 29.08 18.15
CA ILE A 245 -4.34 30.09 17.37
C ILE A 245 -5.80 29.66 17.20
N LEU A 246 -6.03 28.38 16.88
CA LEU A 246 -7.38 27.82 16.73
C LEU A 246 -8.16 27.83 18.05
N ILE A 247 -7.49 27.58 19.19
CA ILE A 247 -8.14 27.48 20.50
C ILE A 247 -8.37 28.86 21.13
N SER A 248 -7.42 29.78 21.03
CA SER A 248 -7.54 31.13 21.59
C SER A 248 -8.66 31.98 20.96
N SER A 249 -9.04 31.65 19.72
CA SER A 249 -10.11 32.34 18.96
C SER A 249 -11.45 31.60 18.95
N SER A 250 -11.54 30.42 19.58
CA SER A 250 -12.72 29.56 19.52
C SER A 250 -13.80 29.92 20.54
N ASP A 251 -15.06 29.85 20.13
CA ASP A 251 -16.23 29.90 21.01
C ASP A 251 -16.71 28.47 21.39
N ILE A 252 -17.68 28.36 22.29
CA ILE A 252 -18.16 27.04 22.76
C ILE A 252 -18.75 26.22 21.61
N LEU A 253 -19.45 26.85 20.66
CA LEU A 253 -20.02 26.15 19.51
C LEU A 253 -18.92 25.64 18.59
N SER A 254 -17.91 26.46 18.28
CA SER A 254 -16.78 26.02 17.44
C SER A 254 -16.00 24.87 18.11
N LEU A 255 -15.80 24.91 19.43
CA LEU A 255 -15.17 23.82 20.19
C LEU A 255 -15.95 22.50 20.07
N VAL A 256 -17.27 22.54 20.18
CA VAL A 256 -18.14 21.36 20.03
C VAL A 256 -18.05 20.80 18.62
N LEU A 257 -18.13 21.66 17.59
CA LEU A 257 -17.98 21.23 16.19
C LEU A 257 -16.60 20.63 15.95
N LEU A 258 -15.54 21.28 16.40
CA LEU A 258 -14.17 20.82 16.24
C LEU A 258 -13.96 19.45 16.90
N SER A 259 -14.48 19.26 18.11
CA SER A 259 -14.43 17.97 18.81
C SER A 259 -15.14 16.86 18.02
N LEU A 260 -16.30 17.15 17.42
CA LEU A 260 -17.01 16.19 16.56
C LEU A 260 -16.22 15.87 15.29
N ILE A 261 -15.60 16.86 14.67
CA ILE A 261 -14.76 16.69 13.47
C ILE A 261 -13.54 15.83 13.79
N MET A 262 -12.87 16.07 14.92
CA MET A 262 -11.75 15.24 15.39
C MET A 262 -12.14 13.76 15.54
N ILE A 263 -13.33 13.49 16.08
CA ILE A 263 -13.81 12.12 16.29
C ILE A 263 -14.27 11.46 14.98
N LEU A 264 -15.06 12.16 14.19
CA LEU A 264 -15.78 11.57 13.05
C LEU A 264 -14.97 11.60 11.76
N ILE A 265 -14.23 12.69 11.52
CA ILE A 265 -13.48 12.91 10.29
C ILE A 265 -12.02 12.55 10.52
N ILE A 266 -11.28 13.34 11.30
CA ILE A 266 -9.82 13.26 11.44
C ILE A 266 -9.38 11.88 11.92
N GLY A 267 -9.90 11.43 13.08
CA GLY A 267 -9.56 10.12 13.62
C GLY A 267 -9.91 8.99 12.64
N THR A 268 -11.01 9.08 11.91
CA THR A 268 -11.40 8.03 10.95
C THR A 268 -10.52 8.06 9.70
N SER A 269 -10.32 9.24 9.12
CA SER A 269 -9.63 9.45 7.85
C SER A 269 -8.15 9.07 7.96
N GLU A 270 -7.49 9.54 9.00
CA GLU A 270 -6.08 9.27 9.24
C GLU A 270 -5.83 7.81 9.60
N GLU A 271 -6.65 7.19 10.45
CA GLU A 271 -6.47 5.78 10.79
C GLU A 271 -6.63 4.87 9.56
N ILE A 272 -7.55 5.20 8.65
CA ILE A 272 -7.71 4.46 7.39
C ILE A 272 -6.43 4.57 6.53
N LEU A 273 -5.84 5.76 6.44
CA LEU A 273 -4.65 6.00 5.64
C LEU A 273 -3.36 5.45 6.27
N PHE A 274 -3.12 5.73 7.55
CA PHE A 274 -1.88 5.35 8.22
C PHE A 274 -1.92 3.92 8.73
N ARG A 275 -2.98 3.46 9.38
CA ARG A 275 -3.01 2.11 9.95
C ARG A 275 -3.55 1.12 8.93
N GLY A 276 -4.71 1.44 8.37
CA GLY A 276 -5.40 0.61 7.39
C GLY A 276 -4.62 0.40 6.10
N PHE A 277 -3.87 1.42 5.65
CA PHE A 277 -3.10 1.38 4.42
C PHE A 277 -1.58 1.30 4.63
N MET A 278 -0.94 2.33 5.22
CA MET A 278 0.53 2.40 5.36
C MET A 278 1.07 1.26 6.21
N GLN A 279 0.67 1.19 7.48
CA GLN A 279 1.16 0.22 8.44
C GLN A 279 0.85 -1.20 8.00
N LYS A 280 -0.38 -1.47 7.53
CA LYS A 280 -0.77 -2.78 7.01
C LYS A 280 0.20 -3.24 5.91
N GLY A 281 0.44 -2.42 4.89
CA GLY A 281 1.34 -2.76 3.80
C GLY A 281 2.81 -2.88 4.23
N LEU A 282 3.29 -1.98 5.10
CA LEU A 282 4.66 -2.05 5.62
C LEU A 282 4.87 -3.26 6.54
N THR A 283 3.87 -3.65 7.34
CA THR A 283 3.95 -4.85 8.17
C THR A 283 4.06 -6.12 7.31
N ARG A 284 3.43 -6.14 6.13
CA ARG A 284 3.62 -7.24 5.16
C ARG A 284 4.97 -7.22 4.48
N SER A 285 5.54 -6.04 4.22
CA SER A 285 6.79 -5.91 3.47
C SER A 285 8.05 -5.99 4.35
N LEU A 286 8.00 -5.47 5.57
CA LEU A 286 9.15 -5.25 6.47
C LEU A 286 8.97 -5.93 7.83
N GLY A 287 7.89 -6.68 8.01
CA GLY A 287 7.54 -7.31 9.29
C GLY A 287 6.90 -6.36 10.30
N LYS A 288 6.48 -6.92 11.44
CA LYS A 288 5.72 -6.22 12.49
C LYS A 288 6.36 -4.89 12.90
N TRP A 289 7.59 -4.95 13.40
CA TRP A 289 8.24 -3.79 14.02
C TRP A 289 8.65 -2.74 12.98
N GLY A 290 9.14 -3.17 11.81
CA GLY A 290 9.45 -2.26 10.71
C GLY A 290 8.22 -1.46 10.27
N GLY A 291 7.08 -2.13 10.09
CA GLY A 291 5.85 -1.44 9.70
C GLY A 291 5.29 -0.47 10.75
N ILE A 292 5.33 -0.85 12.02
CA ILE A 292 4.87 0.01 13.12
C ILE A 292 5.78 1.24 13.27
N LEU A 293 7.09 1.05 13.36
CA LEU A 293 8.04 2.14 13.63
C LEU A 293 8.12 3.13 12.47
N ILE A 294 8.14 2.65 11.23
CA ILE A 294 8.20 3.54 10.05
C ILE A 294 6.90 4.33 9.91
N THR A 295 5.74 3.71 10.16
CA THR A 295 4.46 4.44 10.16
C THR A 295 4.45 5.50 11.26
N ALA A 296 4.91 5.17 12.47
CA ALA A 296 4.96 6.13 13.58
C ALA A 296 5.90 7.30 13.28
N PHE A 297 7.06 7.02 12.70
CA PHE A 297 8.02 8.04 12.27
C PHE A 297 7.43 8.97 11.20
N ILE A 298 6.87 8.41 10.11
CA ILE A 298 6.28 9.21 9.03
C ILE A 298 5.11 10.05 9.54
N PHE A 299 4.24 9.47 10.36
CA PHE A 299 3.14 10.19 10.99
C PHE A 299 3.64 11.38 11.81
N ALA A 300 4.65 11.19 12.67
CA ALA A 300 5.21 12.28 13.44
C ALA A 300 5.85 13.36 12.55
N MET A 301 6.60 12.95 11.52
CA MET A 301 7.27 13.87 10.61
C MET A 301 6.30 14.79 9.87
N ILE A 302 5.18 14.28 9.34
CA ILE A 302 4.23 15.12 8.60
C ILE A 302 3.53 16.15 9.51
N HIS A 303 3.35 15.83 10.79
CA HIS A 303 2.69 16.71 11.77
C HIS A 303 3.62 17.82 12.26
N VAL A 304 4.93 17.63 12.20
CA VAL A 304 5.92 18.67 12.57
C VAL A 304 6.40 19.49 11.37
N LEU A 305 5.84 19.30 10.17
CA LEU A 305 6.25 20.08 9.00
C LEU A 305 6.03 21.58 9.16
N GLY A 306 4.97 21.99 9.87
CA GLY A 306 4.68 23.40 10.16
C GLY A 306 5.81 24.11 10.91
N VAL A 307 6.53 23.40 11.78
CA VAL A 307 7.68 23.95 12.53
C VAL A 307 8.76 24.49 11.58
N PHE A 308 8.98 23.83 10.45
CA PHE A 308 9.94 24.27 9.43
C PHE A 308 9.50 25.50 8.64
N LEU A 309 8.20 25.86 8.69
CA LEU A 309 7.66 27.05 8.03
C LEU A 309 7.74 28.28 8.93
N TYR A 310 7.54 28.11 10.25
CA TYR A 310 7.49 29.22 11.20
C TYR A 310 8.84 29.60 11.80
N VAL A 311 9.79 28.66 11.94
CA VAL A 311 11.05 28.88 12.67
C VAL A 311 12.25 28.88 11.72
N LEU A 312 12.33 29.88 10.85
CA LEU A 312 13.46 30.06 9.93
C LEU A 312 14.57 30.96 10.50
N GLU A 313 14.31 31.67 11.60
CA GLU A 313 15.23 32.68 12.13
C GLU A 313 16.40 32.10 12.92
N SER A 314 16.23 30.92 13.55
CA SER A 314 17.27 30.28 14.36
C SER A 314 17.26 28.75 14.20
N PRO A 315 18.37 28.14 13.72
CA PRO A 315 18.50 26.68 13.62
C PRO A 315 18.33 25.97 14.97
N LEU A 316 18.72 26.63 16.07
CA LEU A 316 18.56 26.09 17.42
C LEU A 316 17.08 26.04 17.82
N TYR A 317 16.32 27.11 17.55
CA TYR A 317 14.90 27.18 17.89
C TYR A 317 14.09 26.20 17.06
N LEU A 318 14.47 26.03 15.78
CA LEU A 318 13.91 25.02 14.90
C LEU A 318 14.10 23.62 15.49
N LEU A 319 15.32 23.30 15.92
CA LEU A 319 15.63 22.00 16.53
C LEU A 319 14.82 21.76 17.81
N ILE A 320 14.76 22.75 18.71
CA ILE A 320 14.02 22.63 19.98
C ILE A 320 12.51 22.44 19.70
N SER A 321 11.93 23.25 18.82
CA SER A 321 10.51 23.15 18.43
C SER A 321 10.19 21.80 17.79
N PHE A 322 11.09 21.31 16.93
CA PHE A 322 10.99 20.00 16.32
C PHE A 322 10.98 18.90 17.39
N LEU A 323 11.92 18.92 18.34
CA LEU A 323 12.02 17.88 19.38
C LEU A 323 10.80 17.91 20.32
N LEU A 324 10.35 19.10 20.73
CA LEU A 324 9.17 19.28 21.57
C LEU A 324 7.91 18.70 20.91
N SER A 325 7.77 18.85 19.59
CA SER A 325 6.58 18.39 18.86
C SER A 325 6.70 16.93 18.40
N PHE A 326 7.87 16.50 17.96
CA PHE A 326 8.08 15.20 17.33
C PHE A 326 7.81 14.04 18.28
N PHE A 327 8.34 14.07 19.50
CA PHE A 327 8.21 12.94 20.44
C PHE A 327 6.76 12.69 20.89
N PRO A 328 5.95 13.72 21.20
CA PRO A 328 4.51 13.57 21.40
C PRO A 328 3.79 12.87 20.24
N TYR A 329 3.96 13.35 19.00
CA TYR A 329 3.31 12.75 17.83
C TYR A 329 3.82 11.33 17.54
N PHE A 330 5.11 11.08 17.75
CA PHE A 330 5.69 9.75 17.61
C PHE A 330 5.11 8.77 18.65
N ALA A 331 4.97 9.22 19.90
CA ALA A 331 4.43 8.40 20.99
C ALA A 331 2.96 8.01 20.75
N ILE A 332 2.09 8.97 20.38
CA ILE A 332 0.69 8.65 20.08
C ILE A 332 0.59 7.74 18.84
N SER A 333 1.40 7.98 17.81
CA SER A 333 1.35 7.13 16.62
C SER A 333 1.82 5.71 16.88
N LEU A 334 2.84 5.55 17.73
CA LEU A 334 3.32 4.25 18.19
C LEU A 334 2.23 3.52 19.00
N LEU A 335 1.54 4.20 19.91
CA LEU A 335 0.41 3.66 20.66
C LEU A 335 -0.69 3.15 19.72
N LEU A 336 -1.14 3.98 18.78
CA LEU A 336 -2.18 3.64 17.81
C LEU A 336 -1.77 2.44 16.94
N GLY A 337 -0.50 2.41 16.49
CA GLY A 337 0.02 1.30 15.71
C GLY A 337 0.10 -0.02 16.48
N LEU A 338 0.44 0.03 17.77
CA LEU A 338 0.43 -1.14 18.66
C LEU A 338 -1.00 -1.63 18.93
N ILE A 339 -1.95 -0.73 19.18
CA ILE A 339 -3.37 -1.08 19.35
C ILE A 339 -3.87 -1.74 18.06
N TYR A 340 -3.62 -1.14 16.90
CA TYR A 340 -4.04 -1.68 15.60
C TYR A 340 -3.55 -3.13 15.39
N TYR A 341 -2.28 -3.38 15.69
CA TYR A 341 -1.71 -4.72 15.62
C TYR A 341 -2.38 -5.68 16.64
N TRP A 342 -2.56 -5.24 17.89
CA TRP A 342 -3.20 -6.02 18.95
C TRP A 342 -4.66 -6.36 18.64
N ARG A 343 -5.39 -5.45 17.98
CA ARG A 343 -6.77 -5.66 17.51
C ARG A 343 -6.87 -6.42 16.19
N LYS A 344 -5.80 -7.09 15.76
CA LYS A 344 -5.76 -7.89 14.53
C LYS A 344 -6.20 -7.09 13.30
N GLU A 345 -5.67 -5.88 13.17
CA GLU A 345 -5.92 -4.98 12.04
C GLU A 345 -7.37 -4.47 11.92
N ASN A 346 -8.11 -4.46 13.03
CA ASN A 346 -9.37 -3.74 13.11
C ASN A 346 -9.15 -2.28 13.54
N LEU A 347 -9.82 -1.36 12.86
CA LEU A 347 -9.65 0.08 13.09
C LEU A 347 -10.60 0.67 14.14
N ILE A 348 -11.65 -0.02 14.59
CA ILE A 348 -12.70 0.61 15.43
C ILE A 348 -12.13 1.18 16.72
N ALA A 349 -11.42 0.37 17.50
CA ALA A 349 -10.82 0.85 18.74
C ALA A 349 -9.77 1.94 18.50
N VAL A 350 -9.03 1.86 17.38
CA VAL A 350 -7.96 2.80 17.04
C VAL A 350 -8.53 4.17 16.64
N ILE A 351 -9.57 4.19 15.80
CA ILE A 351 -10.29 5.40 15.39
C ILE A 351 -10.87 6.11 16.62
N ILE A 352 -11.48 5.35 17.52
CA ILE A 352 -12.04 5.91 18.76
C ILE A 352 -10.92 6.43 19.66
N THR A 353 -9.83 5.67 19.81
CA THR A 353 -8.66 6.11 20.58
C THR A 353 -8.16 7.45 20.07
N HIS A 354 -7.89 7.55 18.76
CA HIS A 354 -7.33 8.73 18.15
C HIS A 354 -8.29 9.92 18.17
N GLY A 355 -9.50 9.74 17.67
CA GLY A 355 -10.47 10.84 17.56
C GLY A 355 -10.87 11.41 18.93
N VAL A 356 -11.04 10.55 19.94
CA VAL A 356 -11.35 11.00 21.31
C VAL A 356 -10.12 11.59 21.98
N TYR A 357 -8.92 11.05 21.75
CA TYR A 357 -7.67 11.68 22.19
C TYR A 357 -7.57 13.12 21.67
N ASN A 358 -7.78 13.34 20.36
CA ASN A 358 -7.73 14.68 19.75
C ASN A 358 -8.81 15.61 20.33
N ALA A 359 -10.04 15.12 20.53
CA ALA A 359 -11.09 15.92 21.13
C ALA A 359 -10.74 16.31 22.58
N LEU A 360 -10.23 15.37 23.38
CA LEU A 360 -9.83 15.63 24.76
C LEU A 360 -8.69 16.63 24.85
N THR A 361 -7.66 16.52 24.00
CA THR A 361 -6.53 17.47 24.02
C THR A 361 -6.98 18.89 23.70
N ILE A 362 -7.86 19.06 22.71
CA ILE A 362 -8.42 20.38 22.36
C ILE A 362 -9.28 20.93 23.49
N ILE A 363 -10.15 20.11 24.09
CA ILE A 363 -10.99 20.53 25.22
C ILE A 363 -10.13 20.95 26.41
N LEU A 364 -9.12 20.15 26.76
CA LEU A 364 -8.21 20.45 27.86
C LEU A 364 -7.42 21.75 27.61
N ALA A 365 -6.92 21.94 26.39
CA ALA A 365 -6.24 23.16 26.01
C ALA A 365 -7.19 24.37 26.07
N PHE A 366 -8.43 24.26 25.58
CA PHE A 366 -9.43 25.33 25.70
C PHE A 366 -9.66 25.75 27.14
N PHE A 367 -9.83 24.80 28.06
CA PHE A 367 -9.97 25.13 29.48
C PHE A 367 -8.70 25.74 30.07
N PHE A 368 -7.52 25.26 29.68
CA PHE A 368 -6.25 25.81 30.15
C PHE A 368 -6.11 27.30 29.76
N TYR A 369 -6.43 27.66 28.52
CA TYR A 369 -6.34 29.05 28.02
C TYR A 369 -7.45 30.00 28.48
N ASN A 370 -8.59 29.49 28.95
CA ASN A 370 -9.71 30.33 29.40
C ASN A 370 -9.83 30.46 30.92
N ILE A 371 -9.14 29.60 31.69
CA ILE A 371 -9.14 29.63 33.16
C ILE A 371 -7.94 30.43 33.69
N PHE A 372 -6.82 30.42 32.97
CA PHE A 372 -5.60 31.17 33.25
C PHE A 372 -5.39 32.25 32.19
#